data_AF-A0AAV7KBZ4-F1
#
_entry.id   AF-A0AAV7KBZ4-F1
#
_cell.length_a   1.000
_cell.length_b   1.000
_cell.length_c   1.000
_cell.angle_alpha   90.00
_cell.angle_beta   90.00
_cell.angle_gamma   90.00
#
_symmetry.space_group_name_H-M   'P 1'
#
loop_
_entity.id
_entity.type
_entity.pdbx_description
1 polymer ?
#
loop_
_entity_poly.entity_id
_entity_poly.type
_entity_poly.pdbx_seq_one_letter_code
_entity_poly.pdbx_strand_id
1 'polypeptide(L)' 'MRAVLKAMDHVGIPYSDKVNQTKGDLIKSYEILPSGQIDESVMSALKAVWADDGVKECCRRSYEYQLNDSAG' A
#
# COMPACT_ATOMS: atom_id res chain seq x y z
N MET A 1 -4.40 -2.62 1.55
CA MET A 1 -3.51 -1.52 1.13
C MET A 1 -2.58 -1.03 2.24
N ARG A 2 -3.06 -0.43 3.35
CA ARG A 2 -2.17 0.06 4.43
C ARG A 2 -1.16 -0.97 4.94
N ALA A 3 -1.59 -2.24 5.07
CA ALA A 3 -0.69 -3.32 5.44
C ALA A 3 0.48 -3.49 4.45
N VAL A 4 0.21 -3.42 3.14
CA VAL A 4 1.24 -3.48 2.08
C VAL A 4 2.20 -2.29 2.21
N LEU A 5 1.69 -1.07 2.37
CA LEU A 5 2.55 0.12 2.50
C LEU A 5 3.43 0.09 3.75
N LYS A 6 2.95 -0.47 4.85
CA LYS A 6 3.76 -0.69 6.05
C LYS A 6 4.78 -1.83 5.85
N ALA A 7 4.41 -2.86 5.10
CA ALA A 7 5.29 -3.97 4.79
C ALA A 7 6.46 -3.55 3.90
N MET A 8 6.25 -2.61 2.96
CA MET A 8 7.30 -2.08 2.09
C MET A 8 8.54 -1.62 2.86
N ASP A 9 8.34 -0.89 3.97
CA ASP A 9 9.43 -0.43 4.85
C ASP A 9 10.15 -1.62 5.51
N HIS A 10 9.42 -2.66 5.88
CA HIS A 10 9.95 -3.85 6.55
C HIS A 10 10.74 -4.77 5.59
N VAL A 11 10.26 -4.92 4.36
CA VAL A 11 10.87 -5.78 3.34
C VAL A 11 11.89 -5.05 2.47
N GLY A 12 12.07 -3.75 2.70
CA GLY A 12 13.05 -2.90 2.01
C GLY A 12 12.73 -2.64 0.53
N ILE A 13 11.44 -2.64 0.16
CA ILE A 13 11.02 -2.35 -1.22
C ILE A 13 10.65 -0.87 -1.34
N PRO A 14 11.41 -0.06 -2.10
CA PRO A 14 11.07 1.34 -2.33
C PRO A 14 9.91 1.49 -3.31
N TYR A 15 9.25 2.63 -3.28
CA TYR A 15 8.33 3.04 -4.35
C TYR A 15 9.08 3.20 -5.67
N SER A 16 8.46 2.82 -6.79
CA SER A 16 9.02 3.03 -8.12
C SER A 16 8.96 4.50 -8.52
N ASP A 17 7.89 5.20 -8.16
CA ASP A 17 7.77 6.66 -8.31
C ASP A 17 7.94 7.36 -6.96
N LYS A 18 8.88 8.30 -6.88
CA LYS A 18 9.11 9.12 -5.66
C LYS A 18 7.87 9.93 -5.26
N VAL A 19 7.03 10.33 -6.21
CA VAL A 19 5.77 11.04 -5.93
C VAL A 19 4.81 10.16 -5.13
N ASN A 20 4.91 8.83 -5.29
CA ASN A 20 4.08 7.89 -4.54
C ASN A 20 4.49 7.73 -3.09
N GLN A 21 5.70 8.17 -2.69
CA GLN A 21 6.12 8.17 -1.29
C GLN A 21 5.20 9.07 -0.45
N THR A 22 5.03 10.34 -0.86
CA THR A 22 4.15 11.29 -0.16
C THR A 22 2.70 10.85 -0.16
N LYS A 23 2.22 10.25 -1.26
CA LYS A 23 0.87 9.68 -1.36
C LYS A 23 0.70 8.47 -0.42
N GLY A 24 1.72 7.63 -0.31
CA GLY A 24 1.75 6.51 0.62
C GLY A 24 1.66 6.97 2.08
N ASP A 25 2.38 8.03 2.43
CA ASP A 25 2.32 8.63 3.77
C ASP A 25 0.93 9.20 4.08
N LEU A 26 0.29 9.89 3.12
CA LEU A 26 -1.10 10.33 3.25
C LEU A 26 -2.06 9.16 3.52
N ILE A 27 -1.94 8.06 2.78
CA ILE A 27 -2.80 6.88 2.97
C ILE A 27 -2.56 6.24 4.35
N LYS A 28 -1.30 6.20 4.81
CA LYS A 28 -0.91 5.64 6.11
C LYS A 28 -1.46 6.46 7.28
N SER A 29 -1.51 7.79 7.15
CA SER A 29 -1.98 8.70 8.20
C SER A 29 -3.48 9.00 8.16
N TYR A 30 -4.17 8.72 7.04
CA TYR A 30 -5.61 8.98 6.93
C TYR A 30 -6.42 8.19 7.95
N GLU A 31 -7.38 8.81 8.60
CA GLU A 31 -8.40 8.12 9.41
C GLU A 31 -9.73 8.17 8.67
N ILE A 32 -10.44 7.04 8.63
CA ILE A 32 -11.73 6.97 7.95
C ILE A 32 -12.71 7.82 8.75
N LEU A 33 -13.40 8.73 8.06
CA LEU A 33 -14.39 9.58 8.69
C LEU A 33 -15.53 8.74 9.27
N PRO A 34 -16.16 9.17 10.38
CA PRO A 34 -17.32 8.47 10.95
C PRO A 34 -18.49 8.31 9.97
N SER A 35 -18.57 9.20 8.97
CA SER A 35 -19.55 9.14 7.88
C SER A 35 -19.31 7.97 6.90
N GLY A 36 -18.17 7.28 7.00
CA GLY A 36 -17.73 6.26 6.05
C GLY A 36 -17.24 6.82 4.71
N GLN A 37 -17.20 8.14 4.54
CA GLN A 37 -16.70 8.76 3.32
C GLN A 37 -15.17 8.77 3.29
N ILE A 38 -14.63 8.61 2.09
CA ILE A 38 -13.19 8.69 1.81
C ILE A 38 -12.95 9.95 1.01
N ASP A 39 -11.99 10.76 1.45
CA ASP A 39 -11.54 11.96 0.75
C ASP A 39 -11.09 11.64 -0.67
N GLU A 40 -11.46 12.49 -1.63
CA GLU A 40 -11.06 12.31 -3.04
C GLU A 40 -9.54 12.34 -3.20
N SER A 41 -8.84 13.13 -2.39
CA SER A 41 -7.37 13.19 -2.36
C SER A 41 -6.76 11.84 -1.98
N VAL A 42 -7.33 11.16 -0.99
CA VAL A 42 -6.92 9.83 -0.53
C VAL A 42 -7.29 8.78 -1.56
N MET A 43 -8.46 8.88 -2.19
CA MET A 43 -8.88 7.96 -3.25
C MET A 43 -7.97 8.06 -4.48
N SER A 44 -7.57 9.26 -4.86
CA SER A 44 -6.59 9.50 -5.93
C SER A 44 -5.22 8.95 -5.57
N ALA A 45 -4.77 9.19 -4.32
CA ALA A 45 -3.53 8.62 -3.81
C ALA A 45 -3.56 7.08 -3.84
N LEU A 46 -4.65 6.46 -3.39
CA LEU A 46 -4.83 5.00 -3.41
C LEU A 46 -4.67 4.43 -4.82
N LYS A 47 -5.30 5.05 -5.83
CA LYS A 47 -5.20 4.61 -7.23
C LYS A 47 -3.76 4.71 -7.74
N ALA A 48 -3.10 5.84 -7.50
CA ALA A 48 -1.73 6.06 -7.95
C ALA A 48 -0.75 5.07 -7.29
N VAL A 49 -0.86 4.88 -5.98
CA VAL A 49 0.03 3.98 -5.23
C VAL A 49 -0.25 2.52 -5.58
N TRP A 50 -1.50 2.13 -5.87
CA TRP A 50 -1.80 0.76 -6.32
C TRP A 50 -1.24 0.43 -7.70
N ALA A 51 -1.03 1.45 -8.54
CA ALA A 51 -0.40 1.29 -9.84
C ALA A 51 1.14 1.27 -9.76
N ASP A 52 1.75 1.60 -8.62
CA ASP A 52 3.20 1.62 -8.43
C ASP A 52 3.80 0.20 -8.46
N ASP A 53 4.90 0.02 -9.19
CA ASP A 53 5.48 -1.31 -9.38
C ASP A 53 6.18 -1.84 -8.11
N GLY A 54 6.76 -0.97 -7.28
CA GLY A 54 7.31 -1.33 -5.97
C GLY A 54 6.21 -1.82 -5.03
N VAL A 55 5.05 -1.17 -5.05
CA VAL A 55 3.88 -1.61 -4.25
C VAL A 55 3.37 -2.96 -4.74
N LYS A 56 3.26 -3.17 -6.06
CA LYS A 56 2.86 -4.47 -6.64
C LYS A 56 3.83 -5.57 -6.27
N GLU A 57 5.14 -5.29 -6.30
CA GLU A 57 6.17 -6.25 -5.94
C GLU A 57 6.09 -6.65 -4.45
N CYS A 58 5.92 -5.67 -3.56
CA CYS A 58 5.67 -5.95 -2.15
C CYS A 58 4.39 -6.78 -1.93
N CYS A 59 3.34 -6.51 -2.71
CA CYS A 59 2.10 -7.27 -2.66
C CYS A 59 2.31 -8.73 -3.10
N ARG A 60 3.05 -8.97 -4.19
CA ARG A 60 3.37 -10.35 -4.63
C ARG A 60 4.14 -11.13 -3.59
N ARG A 61 5.16 -10.52 -2.98
CA ARG A 61 5.91 -11.18 -1.91
C ARG A 61 5.05 -11.51 -0.70
N SER A 62 4.09 -10.64 -0.36
CA SER A 62 3.12 -10.91 0.71
C SER A 62 2.24 -12.15 0.40
N TYR A 63 1.91 -12.37 -0.87
CA TYR A 63 1.18 -13.56 -1.33
C TYR A 63 2.05 -14.82 -1.35
N GLU A 64 3.35 -14.72 -1.68
CA GLU A 64 4.27 -15.86 -1.63
C GLU A 64 4.37 -16.44 -0.20
N TYR A 65 4.43 -15.59 0.83
CA TYR A 65 4.43 -16.06 2.21
C TYR A 65 3.09 -16.66 2.64
N GLN A 66 1.95 -16.07 2.24
CA GLN A 66 0.63 -16.63 2.58
C GLN A 66 0.33 -17.95 1.86
N LEU A 67 0.72 -18.11 0.60
CA LEU A 67 0.51 -19.34 -0.17
C LEU A 67 1.36 -20.49 0.35
N ASN A 68 2.57 -20.21 0.84
CA ASN A 68 3.42 -21.25 1.43
C ASN A 68 2.93 -21.70 2.82
N ASP A 69 2.25 -20.82 3.56
CA ASP A 69 1.73 -21.08 4.91
C ASP A 69 0.31 -21.69 4.91
N SER A 70 -0.38 -21.69 3.77
CA SER A 70 -1.73 -22.29 3.59
C SER A 70 -1.72 -23.66 2.91
N ALA A 71 -0.53 -24.22 2.65
CA ALA A 71 -0.33 -25.58 2.15
C ALA A 71 -0.10 -26.62 3.29
N GLY A 72 -0.49 -26.29 4.52
CA GLY A 72 -0.39 -27.14 5.72
C GLY A 72 -1.71 -27.84 6.07
#